data_AF-A0A7S1X073-F1
#
_entry.id   AF-A0A7S1X073-F1
#
_cell.length_a   1.000
_cell.length_b   1.000
_cell.length_c   1.000
_cell.angle_alpha   90.00
_cell.angle_beta   90.00
_cell.angle_gamma   90.00
#
_symmetry.space_group_name_H-M   'P 1'
#
loop_
_entity.id
_entity.type
_entity.pdbx_description
1 polymer ?
#
loop_
_entity_poly.entity_id
_entity_poly.type
_entity_poly.pdbx_seq_one_letter_code
_entity_poly.pdbx_strand_id
1 'polypeptide(L)'
;MLVDISVPRNVHPNVGNVSGTELYNVDDLREVVASNMESRGAAVVAAEALIAREVEQFNRRKASLDAVPKIRSLRARASSIQDVQLSKYMGKLENKGVGLSEEQAAMVQQLVHSVVTQMLHEPTTALRDLSDSHSDATTTTIPTPPQTHWLSGQ
;
A
#
# COMPACT_ATOMS: atom_id res chain seq x y z
N MET A 1 3.98 27.27 -39.77
CA MET A 1 4.29 26.09 -38.94
C MET A 1 3.18 25.92 -37.90
N LEU A 2 2.56 24.75 -37.85
CA LEU A 2 1.57 24.32 -36.85
C LEU A 2 2.12 23.08 -36.14
N VAL A 3 1.95 23.01 -34.83
CA VAL A 3 2.36 21.86 -34.01
C VAL A 3 1.15 21.35 -33.23
N ASP A 4 0.70 20.13 -33.49
CA ASP A 4 -0.41 19.49 -32.80
C ASP A 4 0.08 18.38 -31.86
N ILE A 5 0.00 18.64 -30.56
CA ILE A 5 0.43 17.71 -29.48
C ILE A 5 -0.75 16.97 -28.82
N SER A 6 -1.96 17.02 -29.39
CA SER A 6 -3.19 16.49 -28.76
C SER A 6 -3.48 15.04 -29.17
N VAL A 7 -4.03 14.26 -28.23
CA VAL A 7 -4.55 12.91 -28.48
C VAL A 7 -5.96 12.78 -27.89
N PRO A 8 -7.04 12.71 -28.71
CA PRO A 8 -7.05 12.72 -30.17
C PRO A 8 -6.66 14.09 -30.75
N ARG A 9 -6.21 14.08 -32.02
CA ARG A 9 -5.74 15.25 -32.77
C ARG A 9 -6.78 16.35 -32.94
N ASN A 10 -6.32 17.60 -32.92
CA ASN A 10 -7.16 18.79 -33.08
C ASN A 10 -7.11 19.37 -34.50
N VAL A 11 -6.00 19.17 -35.22
CA VAL A 11 -5.79 19.72 -36.56
C VAL A 11 -5.98 18.63 -37.60
N HIS A 12 -6.82 18.87 -38.61
CA HIS A 12 -7.07 17.94 -39.72
C HIS A 12 -5.83 17.80 -40.64
N PRO A 13 -5.52 16.63 -41.26
CA PRO A 13 -4.17 16.37 -41.80
C PRO A 13 -3.98 17.13 -43.10
N ASN A 14 -5.10 17.38 -43.80
CA ASN A 14 -5.18 18.14 -45.03
C ASN A 14 -4.72 19.60 -44.86
N VAL A 15 -4.57 20.10 -43.63
CA VAL A 15 -3.99 21.44 -43.37
C VAL A 15 -2.52 21.49 -43.81
N GLY A 16 -1.79 20.37 -43.79
CA GLY A 16 -0.43 20.28 -44.32
C GLY A 16 -0.32 20.41 -45.85
N ASN A 17 -1.43 20.29 -46.58
CA ASN A 17 -1.46 20.45 -48.04
C ASN A 17 -1.67 21.91 -48.48
N VAL A 18 -1.86 22.84 -47.54
CA VAL A 18 -2.03 24.26 -47.83
C VAL A 18 -0.66 24.91 -48.04
N SER A 19 -0.48 25.57 -49.18
CA SER A 19 0.78 26.25 -49.53
C SER A 19 1.25 27.19 -48.41
N GLY A 20 2.51 27.04 -47.99
CA GLY A 20 3.11 27.80 -46.89
C GLY A 20 2.85 27.25 -45.49
N THR A 21 2.26 26.05 -45.37
CA THR A 21 1.92 25.44 -44.07
C THR A 21 2.70 24.16 -43.84
N GLU A 22 3.48 24.11 -42.77
CA GLU A 22 4.09 22.88 -42.23
C GLU A 22 3.31 22.46 -40.99
N LEU A 23 2.88 21.20 -40.92
CA LEU A 23 2.17 20.61 -39.79
C LEU A 23 3.02 19.50 -39.19
N TYR A 24 3.34 19.63 -37.90
CA TYR A 24 4.02 18.60 -37.10
C TYR A 24 3.04 18.03 -36.07
N ASN A 25 3.01 16.71 -35.94
CA ASN A 25 2.18 16.01 -34.96
C ASN A 25 3.03 15.29 -33.89
N VAL A 26 2.37 14.65 -32.92
CA VAL A 26 3.04 13.88 -31.86
C VAL A 26 3.98 12.79 -32.41
N ASP A 27 3.64 12.15 -33.53
CA ASP A 27 4.46 11.10 -34.14
C ASP A 27 5.73 11.68 -34.80
N ASP A 28 5.65 12.83 -35.47
CA ASP A 28 6.82 13.51 -36.06
C ASP A 28 7.83 13.97 -34.98
N LEU A 29 7.31 14.35 -33.81
CA LEU A 29 8.13 14.74 -32.66
C LEU A 29 8.80 13.53 -31.99
N ARG A 30 8.27 12.30 -32.14
CA ARG A 30 8.89 11.09 -31.58
C ARG A 30 10.24 10.76 -32.23
N GLU A 31 10.40 11.03 -33.52
CA GLU A 31 11.65 10.73 -34.25
C GLU A 31 12.80 11.63 -33.78
N VAL A 32 12.53 12.92 -33.56
CA VAL A 32 13.48 13.89 -32.99
C VAL A 32 13.79 13.59 -31.51
N VAL A 33 12.81 13.09 -30.77
CA VAL A 33 13.01 12.66 -29.37
C VAL A 33 13.84 11.38 -29.29
N ALA A 34 13.67 10.43 -30.21
CA ALA A 34 14.43 9.18 -30.26
C ALA A 34 15.93 9.42 -30.46
N SER A 35 16.33 10.35 -31.33
CA SER A 35 17.74 10.75 -31.49
C SER A 35 18.35 11.39 -30.22
N ASN A 36 17.51 11.95 -29.33
CA ASN A 36 17.95 12.50 -28.04
C ASN A 36 17.91 11.47 -26.89
N MET A 37 17.35 10.28 -27.11
CA MET A 37 17.22 9.25 -26.07
C MET A 37 18.56 8.58 -25.73
N GLU A 38 19.51 8.47 -26.66
CA GLU A 38 20.86 7.94 -26.38
C GLU A 38 21.59 8.76 -25.31
N SER A 39 21.47 10.08 -25.32
CA SER A 39 22.04 10.96 -24.29
C SER A 39 21.28 10.92 -22.96
N ARG A 40 20.09 10.32 -22.91
CA ARG A 40 19.26 10.20 -21.70
C ARG A 40 19.38 8.85 -20.98
N GLY A 41 20.21 7.93 -21.49
CA GLY A 41 20.39 6.59 -20.89
C GLY A 41 20.74 6.63 -19.39
N ALA A 42 21.64 7.52 -18.97
CA ALA A 42 21.99 7.67 -17.55
C ALA A 42 20.82 8.15 -16.69
N ALA A 43 19.98 9.05 -17.22
CA ALA A 43 18.79 9.54 -16.52
C ALA A 43 17.71 8.46 -16.41
N VAL A 44 17.57 7.60 -17.43
CA VAL A 44 16.67 6.44 -17.41
C VAL A 44 17.10 5.44 -16.34
N VAL A 45 18.39 5.07 -16.31
CA VAL A 45 18.93 4.16 -15.28
C VAL A 45 18.72 4.72 -13.87
N ALA A 46 18.95 6.02 -13.67
CA ALA A 46 18.69 6.67 -12.39
C ALA A 46 17.21 6.65 -12.00
N ALA A 47 16.31 6.87 -12.96
CA ALA A 47 14.87 6.82 -12.75
C ALA A 47 14.40 5.39 -12.41
N GLU A 48 14.90 4.37 -13.09
CA GLU A 48 14.59 2.97 -12.81
C GLU A 48 15.03 2.56 -11.40
N ALA A 49 16.24 2.97 -10.98
CA ALA A 49 16.73 2.71 -9.64
C ALA A 49 15.88 3.41 -8.55
N LEU A 50 15.41 4.63 -8.82
CA LEU A 50 14.48 5.34 -7.94
C LEU A 50 13.14 4.59 -7.84
N ILE A 51 12.55 4.24 -8.98
CA ILE A 51 11.27 3.51 -9.04
C ILE A 51 11.37 2.18 -8.29
N ALA A 52 12.45 1.42 -8.50
CA ALA A 52 12.66 0.15 -7.81
C ALA A 52 12.65 0.31 -6.28
N ARG A 53 13.32 1.34 -5.77
CA ARG A 53 13.34 1.67 -4.34
C ARG A 53 11.96 2.05 -3.81
N GLU A 54 11.22 2.87 -4.54
CA GLU A 54 9.88 3.31 -4.15
C GLU A 54 8.87 2.15 -4.19
N VAL A 55 8.96 1.26 -5.18
CA VAL A 55 8.14 0.04 -5.26
C VAL A 55 8.42 -0.87 -4.06
N GLU A 56 9.69 -1.01 -3.68
CA GLU A 56 10.07 -1.78 -2.50
C GLU A 56 9.47 -1.18 -1.22
N GLN A 57 9.60 0.14 -1.02
CA GLN A 57 9.02 0.83 0.13
C GLN A 57 7.49 0.73 0.17
N PHE A 58 6.84 0.84 -0.99
CA PHE A 58 5.40 0.66 -1.13
C PHE A 58 4.97 -0.75 -0.74
N ASN A 59 5.68 -1.78 -1.21
CA ASN A 59 5.38 -3.16 -0.86
C ASN A 59 5.56 -3.43 0.63
N ARG A 60 6.60 -2.87 1.27
CA ARG A 60 6.77 -2.95 2.72
C ARG A 60 5.60 -2.35 3.47
N ARG A 61 5.19 -1.14 3.06
CA ARG A 61 4.02 -0.46 3.62
C ARG A 61 2.72 -1.23 3.40
N LYS A 62 2.58 -1.90 2.26
CA LYS A 62 1.39 -2.72 1.97
C LYS A 62 1.34 -3.96 2.86
N ALA A 63 2.47 -4.65 3.04
CA ALA A 63 2.57 -5.84 3.88
C ALA A 63 2.23 -5.53 5.35
N SER A 64 2.64 -4.38 5.89
CA SER A 64 2.28 -4.00 7.27
C SER A 64 0.77 -3.75 7.46
N LEU A 65 0.02 -3.46 6.39
CA LEU A 65 -1.43 -3.29 6.45
C LEU A 65 -2.20 -4.62 6.49
N ASP A 66 -1.59 -5.75 6.14
CA ASP A 66 -2.26 -7.07 6.15
C ASP A 66 -2.62 -7.55 7.57
N ALA A 67 -1.98 -7.01 8.61
CA ALA A 67 -2.30 -7.29 10.02
C ALA A 67 -3.68 -6.73 10.41
N VAL A 68 -4.05 -5.58 9.86
CA VAL A 68 -5.22 -4.79 10.26
C VAL A 68 -6.53 -5.60 10.17
N PRO A 69 -6.87 -6.24 9.03
CA PRO A 69 -8.11 -7.03 8.94
C PRO A 69 -8.09 -8.25 9.88
N LYS A 70 -6.93 -8.86 10.12
CA LYS A 70 -6.78 -10.02 11.01
C LYS A 70 -7.00 -9.62 12.48
N ILE A 71 -6.38 -8.53 12.91
CA ILE A 71 -6.56 -7.95 14.25
C ILE A 71 -8.03 -7.57 14.47
N ARG A 72 -8.67 -6.95 13.48
CA ARG A 72 -10.10 -6.60 13.55
C ARG A 72 -10.97 -7.84 13.72
N SER A 73 -10.72 -8.90 12.94
CA SER A 73 -11.44 -10.16 13.05
C SER A 73 -11.28 -10.82 14.43
N LEU A 74 -10.04 -10.85 14.95
CA LEU A 74 -9.74 -11.38 16.28
C LEU A 74 -10.52 -10.64 17.38
N ARG A 75 -10.46 -9.30 17.38
CA ARG A 75 -11.16 -8.47 18.37
C ARG A 75 -12.68 -8.61 18.28
N ALA A 76 -13.24 -8.66 17.07
CA ALA A 76 -14.67 -8.86 16.87
C ALA A 76 -15.13 -10.22 17.43
N ARG A 77 -14.35 -11.29 17.19
CA ARG A 77 -14.65 -12.62 17.75
C ARG A 77 -14.60 -12.62 19.27
N ALA A 78 -13.61 -11.97 19.88
CA ALA A 78 -13.50 -11.88 21.33
C ALA A 78 -14.68 -11.10 21.95
N SER A 79 -15.09 -9.97 21.35
CA SER A 79 -16.27 -9.21 21.79
C SER A 79 -17.53 -10.07 21.73
N SER A 80 -17.75 -10.80 20.62
CA SER A 80 -18.91 -11.67 20.48
C SER A 80 -18.95 -12.76 21.55
N ILE A 81 -17.79 -13.36 21.87
CA ILE A 81 -17.69 -14.36 22.95
C ILE A 81 -18.01 -13.72 24.31
N GLN A 82 -17.46 -12.53 24.59
CA GLN A 82 -17.74 -11.77 25.80
C GLN A 82 -19.24 -11.53 25.97
N ASP A 83 -19.93 -11.04 24.94
CA ASP A 83 -21.36 -10.71 24.99
C ASP A 83 -22.20 -11.96 25.28
N VAL A 84 -21.90 -13.07 24.60
CA VAL A 84 -22.59 -14.35 24.81
C VAL A 84 -22.38 -14.86 26.24
N GLN A 85 -21.16 -14.80 26.78
CA GLN A 85 -20.90 -15.26 28.15
C GLN A 85 -21.58 -14.36 29.18
N LEU A 86 -21.48 -13.04 29.04
CA LEU A 86 -22.12 -12.09 29.95
C LEU A 86 -23.63 -12.32 30.00
N SER A 87 -24.30 -12.36 28.85
CA SER A 87 -25.74 -12.63 28.77
C SER A 87 -26.11 -13.97 29.43
N LYS A 88 -25.35 -15.03 29.13
CA LYS A 88 -25.58 -16.36 29.70
C LYS A 88 -25.47 -16.39 31.22
N TYR A 89 -24.46 -15.75 31.80
CA TYR A 89 -24.23 -15.79 33.24
C TYR A 89 -25.10 -14.80 34.01
N MET A 90 -25.41 -13.62 33.44
CA MET A 90 -26.38 -12.70 34.02
C MET A 90 -27.77 -13.34 34.11
N GLY A 91 -28.26 -13.95 33.02
CA GLY A 91 -29.55 -14.67 33.06
C GLY A 91 -29.54 -15.88 34.00
N LYS A 92 -28.40 -16.56 34.19
CA LYS A 92 -28.27 -17.62 35.21
C LYS A 92 -28.36 -17.10 36.65
N LEU A 93 -27.83 -15.91 36.92
CA LEU A 93 -27.92 -15.29 38.25
C LEU A 93 -29.36 -14.89 38.56
N GLU A 94 -30.03 -14.25 37.61
CA GLU A 94 -31.44 -13.88 37.70
C GLU A 94 -32.32 -15.11 37.97
N ASN A 95 -32.14 -16.20 37.19
CA ASN A 95 -32.89 -17.45 37.38
C ASN A 95 -32.66 -18.11 38.75
N LYS A 96 -31.56 -17.81 39.43
CA LYS A 96 -31.26 -18.29 40.79
C LYS A 96 -31.75 -17.35 41.88
N GLY A 97 -32.45 -16.28 41.52
CA GLY A 97 -32.91 -15.25 42.47
C GLY A 97 -31.80 -14.32 42.97
N VAL A 98 -30.63 -14.33 42.32
CA VAL A 98 -29.54 -13.40 42.63
C VAL A 98 -29.66 -12.19 41.71
N GLY A 99 -30.32 -11.13 42.19
CA GLY A 99 -30.39 -9.86 41.49
C GLY A 99 -29.13 -9.04 41.75
N LEU A 100 -28.45 -8.61 40.67
CA LEU A 100 -27.41 -7.60 40.74
C LEU A 100 -28.05 -6.22 40.61
N SER A 101 -27.54 -5.23 41.35
CA SER A 101 -27.87 -3.83 41.02
C SER A 101 -27.29 -3.47 39.65
N GLU A 102 -27.81 -2.41 39.03
CA GLU A 102 -27.28 -1.90 37.76
C GLU A 102 -25.78 -1.57 37.85
N GLU A 103 -25.34 -1.01 38.97
CA GLU A 103 -23.94 -0.71 39.24
C GLU A 103 -23.07 -1.99 39.33
N GLN A 104 -23.56 -3.02 40.01
CA GLN A 104 -22.85 -4.31 40.11
C GLN A 104 -22.77 -5.01 38.74
N ALA A 105 -23.85 -4.97 37.97
CA ALA A 105 -23.88 -5.50 36.61
C ALA A 105 -22.86 -4.78 35.71
N ALA A 106 -22.81 -3.44 35.77
CA ALA A 106 -21.82 -2.65 35.03
C ALA A 106 -20.38 -2.97 35.45
N MET A 107 -20.12 -3.16 36.75
CA MET A 107 -18.80 -3.54 37.25
C MET A 107 -18.34 -4.91 36.73
N VAL A 108 -19.25 -5.89 36.68
CA VAL A 108 -18.95 -7.22 36.09
C VAL A 108 -18.65 -7.10 34.60
N GLN A 109 -19.44 -6.32 33.85
CA GLN A 109 -19.20 -6.09 32.43
C GLN A 109 -17.84 -5.42 32.19
N GLN A 110 -17.49 -4.40 32.98
CA GLN A 110 -16.18 -3.74 32.91
C GLN A 110 -15.04 -4.68 33.25
N LEU A 111 -15.18 -5.52 34.29
CA LEU A 111 -14.17 -6.52 34.64
C LEU A 111 -13.92 -7.47 33.47
N VAL A 112 -14.97 -8.06 32.90
CA VAL A 112 -14.84 -8.98 31.76
C VAL A 112 -14.19 -8.26 30.56
N HIS A 113 -14.64 -7.05 30.24
CA HIS A 113 -14.06 -6.25 29.16
C HIS A 113 -12.56 -6.00 29.37
N SER A 114 -12.17 -5.69 30.60
CA SER A 114 -10.78 -5.38 30.97
C SER A 114 -9.89 -6.62 30.84
N VAL A 115 -10.37 -7.78 31.32
CA VAL A 115 -9.68 -9.07 31.16
C VAL A 115 -9.50 -9.42 29.69
N VAL A 116 -10.56 -9.33 28.88
CA VAL A 116 -10.49 -9.61 27.44
C VAL A 116 -9.52 -8.66 26.74
N THR A 117 -9.57 -7.37 27.07
CA THR A 117 -8.66 -6.36 26.51
C THR A 117 -7.21 -6.68 26.85
N GLN A 118 -6.92 -7.05 28.10
CA GLN A 118 -5.59 -7.45 28.53
C GLN A 118 -5.11 -8.72 27.82
N MET A 119 -5.96 -9.75 27.70
CA MET A 119 -5.65 -10.98 26.97
C MET A 119 -5.38 -10.75 25.47
N LEU A 120 -6.04 -9.76 24.87
CA LEU A 120 -5.86 -9.44 23.45
C LEU A 120 -4.65 -8.56 23.15
N HIS A 121 -4.00 -8.01 24.18
CA HIS A 121 -2.86 -7.11 23.98
C HIS A 121 -1.71 -7.82 23.26
N GLU A 122 -1.18 -8.88 23.86
CA GLU A 122 -0.06 -9.66 23.33
C GLU A 122 -0.30 -10.26 21.94
N PRO A 123 -1.41 -10.97 21.66
CA PRO A 123 -1.66 -11.50 20.32
C PRO A 123 -1.90 -10.41 19.27
N THR A 124 -2.44 -9.24 19.66
CA THR A 124 -2.57 -8.10 18.72
C THR A 124 -1.19 -7.54 18.37
N THR A 125 -0.31 -7.38 19.36
CA THR A 125 1.06 -6.90 19.16
C THR A 125 1.86 -7.88 18.31
N ALA A 126 1.82 -9.18 18.62
CA ALA A 126 2.49 -10.21 17.83
C ALA A 126 2.03 -10.24 16.35
N LEU A 127 0.73 -10.08 16.08
CA LEU A 127 0.23 -10.01 14.70
C LEU A 127 0.73 -8.77 13.94
N ARG A 128 0.93 -7.66 14.63
CA ARG A 128 1.48 -6.43 14.07
C ARG A 128 2.97 -6.62 13.75
N ASP A 129 3.73 -7.12 14.71
CA ASP A 129 5.18 -7.35 14.58
C ASP A 129 5.51 -8.36 13.47
N LEU A 130 4.70 -9.42 13.32
CA LEU A 130 4.85 -10.39 12.23
C LEU A 130 4.64 -9.74 10.86
N SER A 131 3.70 -8.81 10.74
CA SER A 131 3.42 -8.12 9.47
C SER A 131 4.52 -7.11 9.13
N ASP A 132 5.11 -6.48 10.15
CA ASP A 132 6.28 -5.61 9.99
C ASP A 132 7.54 -6.45 9.65
N SER A 133 7.73 -7.62 10.25
CA SER A 133 8.89 -8.50 9.95
C SER A 133 8.84 -9.13 8.55
N HIS A 134 7.64 -9.47 8.05
CA HIS A 134 7.49 -9.92 6.65
C HIS A 134 7.79 -8.81 5.64
N SER A 135 7.73 -7.54 6.06
CA SER A 135 8.14 -6.42 5.22
C SER A 135 9.66 -6.33 5.06
N ASP A 136 10.44 -6.78 6.04
CA ASP A 136 11.91 -6.73 6.00
C ASP A 136 12.55 -7.94 5.27
N ALA A 137 11.91 -9.12 5.34
CA ALA A 137 12.49 -10.38 4.83
C ALA A 137 12.47 -10.55 3.30
N THR A 138 11.70 -9.73 2.55
CA THR A 138 11.62 -9.84 1.07
C THR A 138 12.71 -9.07 0.31
N THR A 139 13.82 -8.71 0.98
CA THR A 139 15.01 -8.12 0.33
C THR A 139 15.69 -9.14 -0.60
N THR A 140 15.09 -9.38 -1.78
CA THR A 140 15.76 -10.08 -2.88
C THR A 140 16.71 -9.09 -3.52
N THR A 141 18.00 -9.32 -3.29
CA THR A 141 19.13 -8.60 -3.89
C THR A 141 18.92 -8.42 -5.38
N ILE A 142 18.68 -7.18 -5.82
CA ILE A 142 18.78 -6.81 -7.23
C ILE A 142 20.28 -6.83 -7.58
N PRO A 143 20.74 -7.65 -8.55
CA PRO A 143 22.15 -7.69 -8.91
C PRO A 143 22.59 -6.32 -9.42
N THR A 144 23.69 -5.81 -8.87
CA THR A 144 24.33 -4.57 -9.31
C THR A 144 24.72 -4.71 -10.78
N PRO A 145 24.28 -3.81 -11.68
CA PRO A 145 24.72 -3.85 -13.07
C PRO A 145 26.24 -3.61 -13.11
N PRO A 146 26.98 -4.31 -14.00
CA PRO A 146 28.43 -4.24 -14.04
C PRO A 146 28.90 -2.82 -14.34
N GLN A 147 29.80 -2.29 -13.52
CA GLN A 147 30.44 -1.01 -13.78
C GLN A 147 31.41 -1.18 -14.95
N THR A 148 31.05 -0.66 -16.13
CA THR A 148 31.97 -0.49 -17.24
C THR A 148 33.06 0.51 -16.84
N HIS A 149 34.22 -0.05 -16.51
CA HIS A 149 35.44 0.66 -16.19
C HIS A 149 36.05 1.19 -17.50
N TRP A 150 35.72 2.43 -17.88
CA TRP A 150 36.40 3.11 -18.99
C TRP A 150 37.80 3.56 -18.52
N LEU A 151 38.74 2.61 -18.46
CA LEU A 151 40.16 2.90 -18.35
C LEU A 151 40.72 3.26 -19.73
N SER A 152 41.27 4.47 -19.80
CA SER A 152 42.60 4.76 -20.35
C SER A 152 43.05 4.09 -21.67
N GLY A 153 43.18 4.91 -22.70
CA GLY A 153 44.04 4.70 -23.87
C GLY A 153 43.93 5.94 -24.76
N GLN A 154 44.84 6.91 -24.57
CA GLN A 154 45.85 7.32 -25.56
C GLN A 154 45.28 7.80 -26.89
#